data_AF-A0A0J5GNH2-F1
#
_entry.id   AF-A0A0J5GNH2-F1
#
_cell.length_a   1.000
_cell.length_b   1.000
_cell.length_c   1.000
_cell.angle_alpha   90.00
_cell.angle_beta   90.00
_cell.angle_gamma   90.00
#
_symmetry.space_group_name_H-M   'P 1'
#
loop_
_entity.id
_entity.type
_entity.pdbx_description
1 polymer ?
#
loop_
_entity_poly.entity_id
_entity_poly.type
_entity_poly.pdbx_seq_one_letter_code
_entity_poly.pdbx_strand_id
1 'polypeptide(L)'
;MHMDLQETVKKLSYDQVNDDVLVEQVRMGDSGALEFLINKYKNFVRAKARSYFLIGADHEDIVQEGMIGLYKAVRDFRGDKLASFKAFAELCITRQIITAIKTATRQKHIPLNSYVSLDKPLYDEESDRTLLDVICGSRVTNPED
;
A
#
# COMPACT_ATOMS: atom_id res chain seq x y z
N MET A 1 5.39 -9.78 -35.15
CA MET A 1 5.60 -8.72 -34.15
C MET A 1 6.78 -7.90 -34.64
N HIS A 2 6.51 -6.85 -35.42
CA HIS A 2 7.57 -6.01 -35.99
C HIS A 2 7.97 -5.04 -34.88
N MET A 3 9.06 -5.33 -34.16
CA MET A 3 9.67 -4.34 -33.27
C MET A 3 10.40 -3.32 -34.14
N ASP A 4 10.15 -2.05 -33.89
CA ASP A 4 10.75 -0.95 -34.62
C ASP A 4 12.26 -0.88 -34.30
N LEU A 5 13.09 -0.83 -35.35
CA LEU A 5 14.55 -0.84 -35.21
C LEU A 5 15.04 0.37 -34.39
N GLN A 6 14.34 1.50 -34.52
CA GLN A 6 14.62 2.74 -33.79
C GLN A 6 14.35 2.61 -32.28
N GLU A 7 13.30 1.89 -31.90
CA GLU A 7 12.94 1.68 -30.49
C GLU A 7 13.96 0.78 -29.78
N THR A 8 14.48 -0.23 -30.50
CA THR A 8 15.52 -1.13 -29.99
C THR A 8 16.86 -0.40 -29.79
N VAL A 9 17.26 0.44 -30.73
CA VAL A 9 18.48 1.27 -30.62
C VAL A 9 18.36 2.27 -29.47
N LYS A 10 17.19 2.90 -29.29
CA LYS A 10 16.95 3.82 -28.17
C LYS A 10 17.02 3.10 -26.82
N LYS A 11 16.51 1.86 -26.74
CA LYS A 11 16.59 1.01 -25.53
C LYS A 11 18.03 0.63 -25.17
N LEU A 12 18.84 0.25 -26.15
CA LEU A 12 20.28 -0.03 -25.98
C LEU A 12 21.04 1.20 -25.46
N SER A 13 20.63 2.40 -25.87
CA SER A 13 21.21 3.65 -25.37
C SER A 13 20.93 3.89 -23.90
N TYR A 14 19.76 3.53 -23.37
CA TYR A 14 19.42 3.78 -21.96
C TYR A 14 20.16 2.84 -20.99
N ASP A 15 20.56 1.65 -21.43
CA ASP A 15 21.20 0.64 -20.57
C ASP A 15 22.59 1.07 -20.08
N GLN A 16 23.25 1.97 -20.83
CA GLN A 16 24.55 2.55 -20.49
C GLN A 16 24.43 3.84 -19.66
N VAL A 17 23.23 4.36 -19.46
CA VAL A 17 22.98 5.61 -18.75
C VAL A 17 22.70 5.33 -17.28
N ASN A 18 23.24 6.17 -16.39
CA ASN A 18 22.98 6.09 -14.96
C ASN A 18 21.50 6.38 -14.66
N ASP A 19 20.92 5.68 -13.69
CA ASP A 19 19.52 5.85 -13.31
C ASP A 19 19.18 7.28 -12.92
N ASP A 20 20.09 7.98 -12.24
CA ASP A 20 19.88 9.39 -11.85
C ASP A 20 19.71 10.30 -13.09
N VAL A 21 20.47 10.04 -14.16
CA VAL A 21 20.36 10.78 -15.43
C VAL A 21 19.06 10.43 -16.16
N LEU A 22 18.65 9.15 -16.14
CA LEU A 22 17.39 8.72 -16.73
C LEU A 22 16.20 9.38 -16.03
N VAL A 23 16.24 9.54 -14.70
CA VAL A 23 15.19 10.25 -13.96
C VAL A 23 15.09 11.73 -14.38
N GLU A 24 16.21 12.40 -14.61
CA GLU A 24 16.19 13.77 -15.14
C GLU A 24 15.63 13.84 -16.56
N GLN A 25 15.90 12.85 -17.42
CA GLN A 25 15.26 12.77 -18.74
C GLN A 25 13.74 12.59 -18.64
N VAL A 26 13.26 11.79 -17.67
CA VAL A 26 11.82 11.67 -17.39
C VAL A 26 11.21 13.02 -17.00
N ARG A 27 11.92 13.82 -16.20
CA ARG A 27 11.47 15.17 -15.82
C ARG A 27 11.40 16.14 -17.00
N MET A 28 12.27 15.96 -17.98
CA MET A 28 12.23 16.68 -19.25
C MET A 28 11.13 16.18 -20.20
N GLY A 29 10.38 15.14 -19.82
CA GLY A 29 9.26 14.60 -20.57
C GLY A 29 9.58 13.39 -21.45
N ASP A 30 10.76 12.77 -21.30
CA ASP A 30 11.08 11.54 -22.04
C ASP A 30 10.32 10.34 -21.46
N SER A 31 9.18 10.02 -22.08
CA SER A 31 8.38 8.84 -21.73
C SER A 31 9.11 7.53 -21.98
N GLY A 32 10.07 7.49 -22.91
CA GLY A 32 10.88 6.30 -23.17
C GLY A 32 11.83 5.98 -22.01
N ALA A 33 12.43 7.01 -21.41
CA ALA A 33 13.26 6.85 -20.21
C ALA A 33 12.42 6.33 -19.02
N LEU A 34 11.17 6.80 -18.89
CA LEU A 34 10.24 6.33 -17.86
C LEU A 34 9.93 4.86 -18.06
N GLU A 35 9.50 4.46 -19.26
CA GLU A 35 9.21 3.07 -19.58
C GLU A 35 10.41 2.17 -19.35
N PHE A 36 11.61 2.63 -19.72
CA PHE A 36 12.85 1.91 -19.48
C PHE A 36 13.09 1.68 -17.98
N LEU A 37 13.01 2.73 -17.15
CA LEU A 37 13.18 2.62 -15.70
C LEU A 37 12.15 1.69 -15.06
N ILE A 38 10.87 1.81 -15.46
CA ILE A 38 9.80 0.95 -14.97
C ILE A 38 10.08 -0.53 -15.29
N ASN A 39 10.52 -0.83 -16.51
CA ASN A 39 10.86 -2.19 -16.91
C ASN A 39 12.12 -2.72 -16.20
N LYS A 40 13.17 -1.89 -16.09
CA LYS A 40 14.44 -2.21 -15.41
C LYS A 40 14.20 -2.62 -13.95
N TYR A 41 13.32 -1.90 -13.25
CA TYR A 41 13.05 -2.12 -11.82
C TYR A 41 11.87 -3.07 -11.54
N LYS A 42 11.17 -3.58 -12.56
CA LYS A 42 10.01 -4.47 -12.40
C LYS A 42 10.31 -5.71 -11.54
N ASN A 43 11.43 -6.38 -11.79
CA ASN A 43 11.82 -7.57 -11.01
C ASN A 43 12.26 -7.21 -9.60
N PHE A 44 12.80 -6.01 -9.39
CA PHE A 44 13.13 -5.49 -8.07
C PHE A 44 11.85 -5.26 -7.24
N VAL A 45 10.81 -4.67 -7.84
CA VAL A 45 9.49 -4.53 -7.21
C VAL A 45 8.93 -5.90 -6.83
N ARG A 46 8.91 -6.86 -7.75
CA ARG A 46 8.47 -8.23 -7.46
C ARG A 46 9.25 -8.85 -6.31
N ALA A 47 10.57 -8.65 -6.29
CA ALA A 47 11.40 -9.18 -5.22
C ALA A 47 11.06 -8.62 -3.85
N LYS A 48 10.71 -7.33 -3.77
CA LYS A 48 10.26 -6.68 -2.53
C LYS A 48 8.84 -7.10 -2.14
N ALA A 49 7.94 -7.27 -3.11
CA ALA A 49 6.56 -7.69 -2.85
C ALA A 49 6.46 -9.09 -2.21
N ARG A 50 7.38 -10.01 -2.52
CA ARG A 50 7.35 -11.40 -2.03
C ARG A 50 7.25 -11.56 -0.51
N SER A 51 7.74 -10.62 0.28
CA SER A 51 7.70 -10.69 1.75
C SER A 51 6.39 -10.19 2.35
N TYR A 52 5.44 -9.76 1.52
CA TYR A 52 4.18 -9.18 1.96
C TYR A 52 3.00 -10.04 1.52
N PHE A 53 1.92 -9.96 2.29
CA PHE A 53 0.68 -10.68 2.03
C PHE A 53 -0.51 -9.78 2.36
N LEU A 54 -1.56 -9.84 1.54
CA LEU A 54 -2.82 -9.14 1.74
C LEU A 54 -3.95 -10.17 1.67
N ILE A 55 -4.70 -10.31 2.77
CA ILE A 55 -5.80 -11.26 2.86
C ILE A 55 -6.87 -10.86 1.84
N GLY A 56 -7.29 -11.82 1.02
CA GLY A 56 -8.33 -11.62 0.00
C GLY A 56 -7.85 -10.92 -1.28
N ALA A 57 -6.54 -10.79 -1.47
CA ALA A 57 -5.94 -10.25 -2.70
C ALA A 57 -4.85 -11.19 -3.24
N ASP A 58 -4.59 -11.09 -4.54
CA ASP A 58 -3.55 -11.88 -5.19
C ASP A 58 -2.17 -11.24 -4.98
N HIS A 59 -1.12 -12.04 -5.13
CA HIS A 59 0.25 -11.52 -5.08
C HIS A 59 0.49 -10.41 -6.13
N GLU A 60 -0.15 -10.51 -7.30
CA GLU A 60 -0.02 -9.47 -8.33
C GLU A 60 -0.63 -8.13 -7.89
N ASP A 61 -1.62 -8.09 -6.99
CA ASP A 61 -2.15 -6.84 -6.43
C ASP A 61 -1.09 -6.13 -5.58
N ILE A 62 -0.32 -6.90 -4.80
CA ILE A 62 0.81 -6.39 -4.01
C ILE A 62 1.92 -5.86 -4.94
N VAL A 63 2.20 -6.58 -6.03
CA VAL A 63 3.16 -6.13 -7.04
C VAL A 63 2.69 -4.82 -7.67
N GLN A 64 1.41 -4.67 -8.00
CA GLN A 64 0.86 -3.44 -8.56
C GLN A 64 1.01 -2.25 -7.60
N GLU A 65 0.72 -2.43 -6.32
CA GLU A 65 1.00 -1.40 -5.30
C GLU A 65 2.49 -1.05 -5.24
N GLY A 66 3.37 -2.05 -5.32
CA GLY A 66 4.80 -1.82 -5.45
C GLY A 66 5.19 -1.02 -6.71
N MET A 67 4.57 -1.30 -7.85
CA MET A 67 4.80 -0.59 -9.12
C MET A 67 4.33 0.86 -9.03
N ILE A 68 3.21 1.14 -8.35
CA ILE A 68 2.76 2.50 -8.04
C ILE A 68 3.81 3.23 -7.19
N GLY A 69 4.40 2.54 -6.21
CA GLY A 69 5.50 3.08 -5.39
C GLY A 69 6.74 3.42 -6.22
N LEU A 70 7.13 2.56 -7.16
CA LEU A 70 8.22 2.81 -8.10
C LEU A 70 7.93 4.01 -9.00
N TYR A 71 6.73 4.11 -9.56
CA TYR A 71 6.34 5.25 -10.41
C TYR A 71 6.44 6.58 -9.65
N LYS A 72 5.96 6.62 -8.40
CA LYS A 72 6.12 7.78 -7.51
C LYS A 72 7.59 8.08 -7.26
N ALA A 73 8.43 7.06 -7.08
CA ALA A 73 9.87 7.25 -6.88
C ALA A 73 10.53 7.92 -8.09
N VAL A 74 10.25 7.46 -9.32
CA VAL A 74 10.78 8.07 -10.55
C VAL A 74 10.38 9.54 -10.64
N ARG A 75 9.12 9.86 -10.35
CA ARG A 75 8.61 11.23 -10.40
C ARG A 75 9.22 12.15 -9.33
N ASP A 76 9.34 11.64 -8.10
CA ASP A 76 9.63 12.47 -6.92
C ASP A 76 11.11 12.49 -6.52
N PHE A 77 11.95 11.60 -7.06
CA PHE A 77 13.37 11.50 -6.73
C PHE A 77 14.13 12.77 -7.08
N ARG A 78 14.83 13.36 -6.12
CA ARG A 78 15.72 14.51 -6.35
C ARG A 78 17.15 14.05 -6.12
N GLY A 79 18.00 14.17 -7.14
CA GLY A 79 19.41 13.74 -7.10
C GLY A 79 20.34 14.63 -6.27
N ASP A 80 19.79 15.64 -5.58
CA ASP A 80 20.51 16.49 -4.63
C ASP A 80 20.69 15.83 -3.24
N LYS A 81 20.10 14.66 -3.03
CA LYS A 81 20.19 13.90 -1.77
C LYS A 81 21.31 12.85 -1.85
N LEU A 82 21.92 12.54 -0.69
CA LEU A 82 23.00 11.55 -0.55
C LEU A 82 22.62 10.09 -0.92
N ALA A 83 21.36 9.82 -1.24
CA ALA A 83 20.86 8.47 -1.53
C ALA A 83 20.71 8.27 -3.03
N SER A 84 21.19 7.14 -3.55
CA SER A 84 20.98 6.74 -4.94
C SER A 84 19.50 6.56 -5.27
N PHE A 85 19.13 6.72 -6.55
CA PHE A 85 17.77 6.46 -7.00
C PHE A 85 17.26 5.09 -6.55
N LYS A 86 18.09 4.04 -6.66
CA LYS A 86 17.74 2.68 -6.23
C LYS A 86 17.31 2.61 -4.76
N ALA A 87 18.05 3.25 -3.87
CA ALA A 87 17.73 3.27 -2.43
C ALA A 87 16.42 4.04 -2.16
N PHE A 88 16.20 5.15 -2.87
CA PHE A 88 14.96 5.92 -2.77
C PHE A 88 13.76 5.14 -3.32
N ALA A 89 13.92 4.47 -4.46
CA ALA A 89 12.90 3.63 -5.06
C ALA A 89 12.50 2.49 -4.12
N GLU A 90 13.47 1.80 -3.50
CA GLU A 90 13.21 0.77 -2.49
C GLU A 90 12.32 1.27 -1.35
N LEU A 91 12.62 2.46 -0.83
CA LEU A 91 11.85 3.09 0.23
C LEU A 91 10.40 3.36 -0.20
N CYS A 92 10.21 3.93 -1.39
CA CYS A 92 8.89 4.26 -1.93
C CYS A 92 8.05 3.02 -2.23
N ILE A 93 8.65 1.99 -2.87
CA ILE A 93 8.00 0.71 -3.17
C ILE A 93 7.49 0.07 -1.87
N THR A 94 8.38 -0.05 -0.88
CA THR A 94 8.07 -0.70 0.39
C THR A 94 6.97 0.04 1.15
N ARG A 95 7.06 1.38 1.20
CA ARG A 95 6.03 2.21 1.85
C ARG A 95 4.68 2.09 1.17
N GLN A 96 4.63 2.08 -0.17
CA GLN A 96 3.38 1.98 -0.90
C GLN A 96 2.68 0.65 -0.61
N ILE A 97 3.42 -0.47 -0.65
CA ILE A 97 2.91 -1.80 -0.29
C ILE A 97 2.35 -1.81 1.13
N ILE A 98 3.12 -1.34 2.12
CA ILE A 98 2.69 -1.31 3.52
C ILE A 98 1.45 -0.44 3.70
N THR A 99 1.40 0.73 3.07
CA THR A 99 0.24 1.63 3.14
C THR A 99 -1.00 0.97 2.55
N ALA A 100 -0.88 0.28 1.42
CA ALA A 100 -2.01 -0.45 0.82
C ALA A 100 -2.55 -1.53 1.76
N ILE A 101 -1.67 -2.36 2.33
CA ILE A 101 -2.04 -3.41 3.29
C ILE A 101 -2.72 -2.80 4.52
N LYS A 102 -2.12 -1.75 5.11
CA LYS A 102 -2.69 -1.07 6.28
C LYS A 102 -4.05 -0.45 5.97
N THR A 103 -4.24 0.06 4.76
CA THR A 103 -5.50 0.66 4.34
C THR A 103 -6.59 -0.39 4.16
N ALA A 104 -6.26 -1.53 3.54
CA ALA A 104 -7.19 -2.63 3.31
C ALA A 104 -7.56 -3.38 4.61
N THR A 105 -6.62 -3.52 5.54
CA THR A 105 -6.84 -4.15 6.85
C THR A 105 -7.37 -3.20 7.92
N ARG A 106 -7.65 -1.94 7.55
CA ARG A 106 -8.12 -0.92 8.48
C ARG A 106 -9.53 -1.23 8.97
N GLN A 107 -9.62 -1.59 10.24
CA GLN A 107 -10.85 -1.92 10.96
C GLN A 107 -11.77 -0.72 11.27
N LYS A 108 -11.82 0.32 10.40
CA LYS A 108 -12.57 1.56 10.70
C LYS A 108 -14.09 1.38 10.86
N HIS A 109 -14.63 0.28 10.32
CA HIS A 109 -16.06 -0.06 10.43
C HIS A 109 -16.33 -1.19 11.43
N ILE A 110 -15.31 -1.71 12.12
CA ILE A 110 -15.51 -2.84 13.04
C ILE A 110 -16.33 -2.43 14.27
N PRO A 111 -16.06 -1.30 14.95
CA PRO A 111 -16.95 -0.85 16.02
C PRO A 111 -18.41 -0.63 15.58
N LEU A 112 -18.64 -0.21 14.33
CA LEU A 112 -19.97 0.03 13.76
C LEU A 112 -20.70 -1.28 13.41
N ASN A 113 -19.98 -2.33 13.01
CA ASN A 113 -20.54 -3.61 12.58
C ASN A 113 -20.52 -4.69 13.68
N SER A 114 -19.78 -4.46 14.76
CA SER A 114 -19.73 -5.33 15.94
C SER A 114 -20.48 -4.71 17.12
N TYR A 115 -21.36 -3.72 16.88
CA TYR A 115 -22.16 -3.15 17.97
C TYR A 115 -23.07 -4.23 18.53
N VAL A 116 -23.11 -4.31 19.85
CA VAL A 116 -24.08 -5.13 20.57
C VAL A 116 -25.11 -4.15 21.11
N SER A 117 -26.34 -4.24 20.62
CA SER A 117 -27.42 -3.38 21.12
C SER A 117 -27.64 -3.67 22.60
N LEU A 118 -27.62 -2.61 23.40
CA LEU A 118 -27.83 -2.69 24.85
C LEU A 118 -29.29 -3.02 25.19
N ASP A 119 -30.23 -2.68 24.29
CA ASP A 119 -31.67 -2.97 24.39
C ASP A 119 -32.06 -4.33 23.82
N LYS A 120 -31.11 -5.10 23.24
CA LYS A 120 -31.42 -6.43 22.71
C LYS A 120 -31.63 -7.40 23.89
N PRO A 121 -32.70 -8.21 23.88
CA PRO A 121 -32.90 -9.25 24.87
C PRO A 121 -31.72 -10.25 24.86
N LEU A 122 -31.25 -10.61 26.05
CA LEU A 122 -30.07 -11.45 26.28
C LEU A 122 -30.28 -12.92 25.93
N TYR A 123 -31.52 -13.39 26.05
CA TYR A 123 -31.97 -14.75 25.79
C TYR A 123 -33.02 -14.75 24.69
N ASP A 124 -33.67 -15.89 24.41
CA ASP A 124 -34.66 -16.05 23.34
C ASP A 124 -35.76 -14.97 23.37
N GLU A 125 -36.49 -14.76 22.27
CA GLU A 125 -37.36 -13.58 22.06
C GLU A 125 -38.51 -13.37 23.08
N GLU A 126 -38.69 -14.31 24.03
CA GLU A 126 -39.61 -14.18 25.17
C GLU A 126 -38.97 -13.56 26.44
N SER A 127 -37.68 -13.25 26.43
CA SER A 127 -36.96 -12.70 27.58
C SER A 127 -36.91 -11.17 27.57
N ASP A 128 -37.55 -10.50 28.52
CA ASP A 128 -37.48 -9.03 28.68
C ASP A 128 -36.12 -8.50 29.16
N ARG A 129 -35.20 -9.38 29.58
CA ARG A 129 -33.93 -8.99 30.19
C ARG A 129 -32.89 -8.59 29.14
N THR A 130 -32.39 -7.37 29.22
CA THR A 130 -31.42 -6.77 28.29
C THR A 130 -30.02 -6.65 28.90
N LEU A 131 -29.04 -6.29 28.09
CA LEU A 131 -27.67 -6.01 28.58
C LEU A 131 -27.62 -4.80 29.53
N LEU A 132 -28.52 -3.81 29.36
CA LEU A 132 -28.66 -2.68 30.28
C LEU A 132 -28.97 -3.14 31.70
N ASP A 133 -29.89 -4.10 31.86
CA ASP A 133 -30.33 -4.60 33.17
C ASP A 133 -29.20 -5.30 33.93
N VAL A 134 -28.26 -5.91 33.21
CA VAL A 134 -27.09 -6.58 33.79
C VAL A 134 -26.03 -5.57 34.21
N ILE A 135 -25.75 -4.56 33.38
CA ILE A 135 -24.72 -3.55 33.66
C ILE A 135 -25.17 -2.63 34.80
N CYS A 136 -26.44 -2.22 34.84
CA CYS A 136 -27.00 -1.40 35.92
C CYS A 136 -27.21 -2.17 37.24
N GLY A 137 -27.08 -3.51 37.24
CA GLY A 137 -27.25 -4.35 38.44
C GLY A 137 -26.11 -4.30 39.46
N SER A 138 -25.00 -3.60 39.15
CA SER A 138 -23.93 -3.35 40.10
C SER A 138 -24.37 -2.23 41.03
N ARG A 139 -24.87 -2.59 42.23
CA ARG A 139 -25.21 -1.72 43.37
C ARG A 139 -24.75 -0.27 43.19
N VAL A 140 -25.70 0.67 43.19
CA VAL A 140 -25.40 2.03 43.64
C VAL A 140 -24.95 1.88 45.09
N THR A 141 -23.63 1.82 45.33
CA THR A 141 -23.08 1.95 46.67
C THR A 141 -23.33 3.39 47.08
N ASN A 142 -24.22 3.58 48.04
CA ASN A 142 -24.39 4.86 48.69
C ASN A 142 -23.04 5.20 49.36
N PRO A 143 -22.43 6.39 49.13
CA PRO A 143 -21.13 6.72 49.71
C PRO A 143 -21.08 6.74 51.24
N GLU A 144 -22.23 6.60 51.89
CA GLU A 144 -22.40 6.55 53.35
C GLU A 144 -22.38 5.13 53.95
N ASP A 145 -22.41 4.06 53.13
CA ASP A 145 -22.22 2.66 53.56
C ASP A 145 -20.76 2.18 53.42
#